data_AF-A0A3D2SLP9-F1
#
_entry.id   AF-A0A3D2SLP9-F1
#
_cell.length_a   1.000
_cell.length_b   1.000
_cell.length_c   1.000
_cell.angle_alpha   90.00
_cell.angle_beta   90.00
_cell.angle_gamma   90.00
#
_symmetry.space_group_name_H-M   'P 1'
#
loop_
_entity.id
_entity.type
_entity.pdbx_description
1 polymer ?
#
loop_
_entity_poly.entity_id
_entity_poly.type
_entity_poly.pdbx_seq_one_letter_code
_entity_poly.pdbx_strand_id
1 'polypeptide(L)'
;HETKQPLLNVFNAIAETMFKVTHMVMLYAPIGVFALIAATVATFGFSSLVPLFKLVVLVYTAILFFAFIVLGSVAKFCGLNIFNIIKLLKDELILAFSTASSETVLPRIIQKTEAYGAPRAIASFVIPTGYSFNLDGSTLYQSIAAIFIA
;
A
#
# COMPACT_ATOMS: atom_id res chain seq x y z
N HIS A 1 -9.73 -30.15 14.60
CA HIS A 1 -9.52 -29.27 13.42
C HIS A 1 -10.83 -28.98 12.68
N GLU A 2 -11.79 -29.91 12.61
CA GLU A 2 -13.09 -29.71 11.93
C GLU A 2 -14.05 -28.75 12.66
N THR A 3 -14.06 -28.72 13.99
CA THR A 3 -14.99 -27.87 14.77
C THR A 3 -14.79 -26.37 14.61
N LYS A 4 -13.59 -25.90 14.21
CA LYS A 4 -13.33 -24.48 13.91
C LYS A 4 -13.69 -24.08 12.49
N GLN A 5 -13.86 -25.04 11.58
CA GLN A 5 -14.04 -24.77 10.16
C GLN A 5 -15.34 -23.99 9.85
N PRO A 6 -16.51 -24.31 10.47
CA PRO A 6 -17.73 -23.53 10.24
C PRO A 6 -17.58 -22.06 10.63
N LEU A 7 -16.93 -21.78 11.76
CA LEU A 7 -16.71 -20.42 12.25
C LEU A 7 -15.76 -19.63 11.34
N LEU A 8 -14.67 -20.26 10.90
CA LEU A 8 -13.74 -19.65 9.93
C LEU A 8 -14.45 -19.33 8.61
N ASN A 9 -15.31 -20.22 8.13
CA ASN A 9 -16.08 -19.99 6.91
C ASN A 9 -17.01 -18.78 7.04
N VAL A 10 -17.65 -18.61 8.21
CA VAL A 10 -18.48 -17.41 8.49
C VAL A 10 -17.64 -16.14 8.46
N PHE A 11 -16.49 -16.10 9.15
CA PHE A 11 -15.63 -14.91 9.15
C PHE A 11 -15.08 -14.59 7.76
N ASN A 12 -14.70 -15.61 6.99
CA ASN A 12 -14.25 -15.43 5.61
C ASN A 12 -15.36 -14.87 4.71
N ALA A 13 -16.59 -15.40 4.83
CA ALA A 13 -17.74 -14.90 4.07
C ALA A 13 -18.07 -13.44 4.42
N ILE A 14 -17.96 -13.06 5.70
CA ILE A 14 -18.13 -11.67 6.14
C ILE A 14 -17.04 -10.79 5.52
N ALA A 15 -15.77 -11.19 5.60
CA ALA A 15 -14.66 -10.43 5.03
C ALA A 15 -14.83 -10.23 3.50
N GLU A 16 -15.16 -11.30 2.77
CA GLU A 16 -15.43 -11.23 1.32
C GLU A 16 -16.60 -10.29 1.00
N THR A 17 -17.64 -10.33 1.82
CA THR A 17 -18.79 -9.42 1.69
C THR A 17 -18.38 -7.97 1.92
N MET A 18 -17.54 -7.68 2.92
CA MET A 18 -17.02 -6.33 3.18
C MET A 18 -16.15 -5.82 2.02
N PHE A 19 -15.33 -6.69 1.42
CA PHE A 19 -14.58 -6.32 0.21
C PHE A 19 -15.50 -6.00 -0.97
N LYS A 20 -16.59 -6.76 -1.18
CA LYS A 20 -17.59 -6.46 -2.21
C LYS A 20 -18.29 -5.12 -1.97
N VAL A 21 -18.67 -4.83 -0.72
CA VAL A 21 -19.27 -3.54 -0.37
C VAL A 21 -18.30 -2.39 -0.61
N THR A 22 -17.05 -2.53 -0.17
CA THR A 22 -16.00 -1.54 -0.42
C THR A 22 -15.81 -1.30 -1.91
N HIS A 23 -15.79 -2.36 -2.73
CA HIS A 23 -15.70 -2.24 -4.18
C HIS A 23 -16.90 -1.46 -4.77
N MET A 24 -18.13 -1.77 -4.32
CA MET A 24 -19.31 -1.01 -4.76
C MET A 24 -19.19 0.48 -4.42
N VAL A 25 -18.74 0.82 -3.21
CA VAL A 25 -18.51 2.23 -2.81
C VAL A 25 -17.44 2.88 -3.69
N MET A 26 -16.35 2.17 -3.99
CA MET A 26 -15.27 2.68 -4.85
C MET A 26 -15.75 3.00 -6.27
N LEU A 27 -16.77 2.31 -6.80
CA LEU A 27 -17.37 2.65 -8.10
C LEU A 27 -18.08 4.01 -8.09
N TYR A 28 -18.67 4.40 -6.96
CA TYR A 28 -19.33 5.70 -6.79
C TYR A 28 -18.40 6.79 -6.26
N ALA A 29 -17.22 6.43 -5.75
CA ALA A 29 -16.23 7.36 -5.20
C ALA A 29 -15.88 8.53 -6.14
N PRO A 30 -15.72 8.36 -7.48
CA PRO A 30 -15.41 9.48 -8.37
C PRO A 30 -16.46 10.60 -8.31
N ILE A 31 -17.74 10.24 -8.23
CA ILE A 31 -18.85 11.20 -8.17
C ILE A 31 -18.86 11.88 -6.79
N GLY A 32 -18.71 11.10 -5.71
CA GLY A 32 -18.69 11.62 -4.35
C GLY A 32 -17.52 12.58 -4.09
N VAL A 33 -16.31 12.20 -4.51
CA VAL A 33 -15.10 13.03 -4.37
C VAL A 33 -15.24 14.31 -5.20
N PHE A 34 -15.74 14.22 -6.43
CA PHE A 34 -15.98 15.40 -7.26
C PHE A 34 -16.95 16.38 -6.58
N ALA A 35 -18.08 15.88 -6.06
CA ALA A 35 -19.06 16.70 -5.37
C ALA A 35 -18.47 17.37 -4.11
N LEU A 36 -17.70 16.63 -3.31
CA LEU A 36 -17.05 17.17 -2.10
C LEU A 36 -16.01 18.24 -2.42
N ILE A 37 -15.16 18.01 -3.43
CA ILE A 37 -14.16 19.00 -3.86
C ILE A 37 -14.86 20.23 -4.43
N ALA A 38 -15.86 20.05 -5.29
CA ALA A 38 -16.61 21.16 -5.89
C ALA A 38 -17.29 22.03 -4.81
N ALA A 39 -17.95 21.41 -3.82
CA ALA A 39 -18.58 22.12 -2.71
C ALA A 39 -17.57 22.89 -1.85
N THR A 40 -16.40 22.29 -1.59
CA THR A 40 -15.32 22.92 -0.83
C THR A 40 -14.76 24.13 -1.56
N VAL A 41 -14.50 24.01 -2.86
CA VAL A 41 -13.98 25.12 -3.69
C VAL A 41 -15.03 26.22 -3.85
N ALA A 42 -16.32 25.87 -4.00
CA ALA A 42 -17.40 26.86 -4.09
C ALA A 42 -17.55 27.68 -2.79
N THR A 43 -17.30 27.05 -1.64
CA THR A 43 -17.47 27.70 -0.33
C THR A 43 -16.22 28.47 0.12
N PHE A 44 -15.04 27.89 -0.06
CA PHE A 44 -13.78 28.40 0.50
C PHE A 44 -12.79 28.89 -0.57
N GLY A 45 -13.15 28.80 -1.86
CA GLY A 45 -12.29 29.17 -2.98
C GLY A 45 -11.19 28.14 -3.27
N PHE A 46 -10.40 28.40 -4.32
CA PHE A 46 -9.30 27.52 -4.74
C PHE A 46 -8.14 27.45 -3.74
N SER A 47 -8.01 28.44 -2.85
CA SER A 47 -6.99 28.43 -1.80
C SER A 47 -7.15 27.24 -0.85
N SER A 48 -8.36 26.69 -0.72
CA SER A 48 -8.65 25.50 0.08
C SER A 48 -7.97 24.22 -0.44
N LEU A 49 -7.52 24.20 -1.69
CA LEU A 49 -6.77 23.07 -2.26
C LEU A 49 -5.28 23.08 -1.87
N VAL A 50 -4.73 24.23 -1.45
CA VAL A 50 -3.30 24.34 -1.11
C VAL A 50 -2.91 23.43 0.06
N PRO A 51 -3.67 23.36 1.18
CA PRO A 51 -3.40 22.39 2.24
C PRO A 51 -3.45 20.92 1.77
N LEU A 52 -4.43 20.56 0.92
CA LEU A 52 -4.56 19.21 0.37
C LEU A 52 -3.35 18.86 -0.52
N PHE A 53 -2.90 19.80 -1.35
CA PHE A 53 -1.70 19.61 -2.16
C PHE A 53 -0.45 19.44 -1.29
N LYS A 54 -0.30 20.26 -0.24
CA LYS A 54 0.81 20.12 0.73
C LYS A 54 0.77 18.75 1.42
N LEU A 55 -0.41 18.25 1.77
CA LEU A 55 -0.58 16.91 2.34
C LEU A 55 -0.08 15.83 1.37
N VAL A 56 -0.47 15.90 0.09
CA VAL A 56 0.00 14.95 -0.93
C VAL A 56 1.52 14.97 -1.05
N VAL A 57 2.12 16.16 -1.17
CA VAL A 57 3.58 16.31 -1.24
C VAL A 57 4.28 15.75 0.01
N LEU A 58 3.72 16.03 1.20
CA LEU A 58 4.26 15.53 2.46
C LEU A 58 4.25 14.01 2.52
N VAL A 59 3.13 13.37 2.14
CA VAL A 59 3.00 11.91 2.12
C VAL A 59 4.02 11.28 1.17
N TYR A 60 4.15 11.78 -0.06
CA TYR A 60 5.15 11.26 -1.00
C TYR A 60 6.57 11.46 -0.51
N THR A 61 6.87 12.62 0.10
CA THR A 61 8.18 12.90 0.69
C THR A 61 8.48 11.93 1.83
N ALA A 62 7.52 11.66 2.71
CA ALA A 62 7.65 10.71 3.81
C ALA A 62 7.87 9.28 3.32
N ILE A 63 7.14 8.85 2.29
CA ILE A 63 7.31 7.53 1.67
C ILE A 63 8.71 7.40 1.05
N LEU A 64 9.17 8.40 0.30
CA LEU A 64 10.52 8.40 -0.29
C LEU A 64 11.60 8.40 0.79
N PHE A 65 11.44 9.22 1.83
CA PHE A 65 12.33 9.24 2.98
C PHE A 65 12.42 7.87 3.64
N PHE A 66 11.27 7.25 3.94
CA PHE A 66 11.23 5.91 4.54
C PHE A 66 11.90 4.86 3.63
N ALA A 67 11.57 4.85 2.34
CA ALA A 67 12.10 3.89 1.38
C ALA A 67 13.63 4.02 1.18
N PHE A 68 14.16 5.23 1.04
CA PHE A 68 15.58 5.42 0.75
C PHE A 68 16.45 5.51 2.00
N ILE A 69 15.96 6.13 3.07
CA ILE A 69 16.75 6.34 4.29
C ILE A 69 16.56 5.18 5.25
N VAL A 70 15.32 4.83 5.62
CA VAL A 70 15.09 3.76 6.60
C VAL A 70 15.37 2.40 5.99
N LEU A 71 14.64 2.01 4.94
CA LEU A 71 14.86 0.72 4.29
C LEU A 71 16.22 0.65 3.60
N GLY A 72 16.72 1.76 3.06
CA GLY A 72 18.07 1.80 2.48
C GLY A 72 19.19 1.63 3.52
N SER A 73 19.03 2.17 4.73
CA SER A 73 19.98 1.92 5.83
C SER A 73 19.93 0.45 6.25
N VAL A 74 18.73 -0.13 6.43
CA VAL A 74 18.57 -1.55 6.76
C VAL A 74 19.19 -2.44 5.68
N ALA A 75 18.94 -2.16 4.40
CA ALA A 75 19.55 -2.88 3.29
C ALA A 75 21.09 -2.83 3.37
N LYS A 76 21.65 -1.65 3.64
CA LYS A 76 23.11 -1.46 3.80
C LYS A 76 23.66 -2.26 4.99
N PHE A 77 22.95 -2.30 6.12
CA PHE A 77 23.33 -3.15 7.27
C PHE A 77 23.34 -4.64 6.92
N CYS A 78 22.46 -5.09 6.03
CA CYS A 78 22.43 -6.45 5.51
C CYS A 78 23.42 -6.71 4.36
N GLY A 79 24.28 -5.74 4.00
CA GLY A 79 25.21 -5.87 2.87
C GLY A 79 24.57 -5.76 1.48
N LEU A 80 23.32 -5.29 1.40
CA LEU A 80 22.58 -5.10 0.16
C LEU A 80 22.53 -3.62 -0.23
N ASN A 81 22.40 -3.35 -1.53
CA ASN A 81 22.22 -2.01 -2.06
C ASN A 81 20.74 -1.79 -2.45
N ILE A 82 20.10 -0.80 -1.84
CA ILE A 82 18.69 -0.46 -2.11
C ILE A 82 18.41 -0.17 -3.58
N PHE A 83 19.36 0.46 -4.29
CA PHE A 83 19.20 0.75 -5.72
C PHE A 83 19.21 -0.52 -6.57
N ASN A 84 19.95 -1.56 -6.16
CA ASN A 84 19.93 -2.85 -6.84
C ASN A 84 18.59 -3.55 -6.63
N ILE A 85 18.03 -3.48 -5.42
CA ILE A 85 16.70 -4.02 -5.12
C ILE A 85 15.62 -3.32 -5.96
N ILE A 86 15.65 -1.98 -6.01
CA ILE A 86 14.73 -1.18 -6.83
C ILE A 86 14.88 -1.54 -8.31
N LYS A 87 16.11 -1.72 -8.81
CA LYS A 87 16.35 -2.11 -10.20
C LYS A 87 15.83 -3.52 -10.50
N LEU A 88 15.99 -4.46 -9.58
CA LEU A 88 15.45 -5.82 -9.68
C LEU A 88 13.92 -5.81 -9.78
N LEU A 89 13.27 -5.02 -8.91
CA LEU A 89 11.82 -4.97 -8.76
C LEU A 89 11.14 -3.84 -9.55
N LYS A 90 11.85 -3.17 -10.47
CA LYS A 90 11.36 -1.96 -11.16
C LYS A 90 9.99 -2.16 -11.81
N ASP A 91 9.82 -3.26 -12.54
CA ASP A 91 8.58 -3.54 -13.27
C ASP A 91 7.42 -3.81 -12.31
N GLU A 92 7.69 -4.50 -11.20
CA GLU A 92 6.71 -4.78 -10.15
C GLU A 92 6.33 -3.51 -9.38
N LEU A 93 7.30 -2.64 -9.08
CA LEU A 93 7.02 -1.34 -8.45
C LEU A 93 6.14 -0.45 -9.33
N ILE A 94 6.43 -0.38 -10.64
CA ILE A 94 5.62 0.38 -11.61
C ILE A 94 4.23 -0.24 -11.75
N LEU A 95 4.14 -1.56 -11.86
CA LEU A 95 2.86 -2.27 -12.00
C LEU A 95 2.00 -2.08 -10.76
N ALA A 96 2.53 -2.30 -9.55
CA ALA A 96 1.81 -2.13 -8.30
C ALA A 96 1.37 -0.69 -8.07
N PHE A 97 2.19 0.30 -8.44
CA PHE A 97 1.82 1.71 -8.41
C PHE A 97 0.67 2.03 -9.37
N SER A 98 0.73 1.49 -10.59
CA SER A 98 -0.28 1.75 -11.63
C SER A 98 -1.62 1.06 -11.35
N THR A 99 -1.58 -0.15 -10.80
CA THR A 99 -2.79 -0.92 -10.44
C THR A 99 -3.32 -0.58 -9.05
N ALA A 100 -2.57 0.21 -8.26
CA ALA A 100 -2.82 0.46 -6.85
C ALA A 100 -3.03 -0.84 -6.03
N SER A 101 -2.40 -1.96 -6.45
CA SER A 101 -2.54 -3.26 -5.79
C SER A 101 -1.22 -4.01 -5.69
N SER A 102 -0.79 -4.28 -4.46
CA SER A 102 0.42 -5.07 -4.18
C SER A 102 0.21 -6.57 -4.42
N GLU A 103 -1.04 -7.05 -4.45
CA GLU A 103 -1.36 -8.46 -4.72
C GLU A 103 -0.98 -8.85 -6.14
N THR A 104 -1.15 -7.94 -7.09
CA THR A 104 -0.93 -8.17 -8.53
C THR A 104 0.51 -8.55 -8.86
N VAL A 105 1.45 -8.18 -8.00
CA VAL A 105 2.89 -8.41 -8.20
C VAL A 105 3.46 -9.47 -7.27
N LEU A 106 2.68 -9.96 -6.30
CA LEU A 106 3.15 -10.86 -5.25
C LEU A 106 3.86 -12.12 -5.79
N PRO A 107 3.29 -12.87 -6.77
CA PRO A 107 3.96 -14.04 -7.31
C PRO A 107 5.28 -13.71 -8.03
N ARG A 108 5.33 -12.56 -8.72
CA ARG A 108 6.52 -12.10 -9.46
C ARG A 108 7.65 -11.72 -8.52
N ILE A 109 7.34 -11.06 -7.40
CA ILE A 109 8.32 -10.70 -6.38
C ILE A 109 8.93 -11.97 -5.75
N ILE A 110 8.13 -13.00 -5.46
CA ILE A 110 8.64 -14.28 -4.94
C ILE A 110 9.64 -14.90 -5.92
N GLN A 111 9.26 -15.04 -7.20
CA GLN A 111 10.13 -15.61 -8.23
C GLN A 111 11.42 -14.82 -8.44
N LYS A 112 11.33 -13.47 -8.50
CA LYS A 112 12.51 -12.62 -8.66
C LYS A 112 13.43 -12.67 -7.44
N THR A 113 12.88 -12.77 -6.23
CA THR A 113 13.66 -12.86 -5.00
C THR A 113 14.37 -14.21 -4.87
N GLU A 114 13.71 -15.30 -5.29
CA GLU A 114 14.33 -16.62 -5.41
C GLU A 114 15.46 -16.62 -6.44
N ALA A 115 15.21 -16.07 -7.64
CA ALA A 115 16.22 -15.97 -8.70
C ALA A 115 17.41 -15.06 -8.30
N TYR A 116 17.19 -14.11 -7.40
CA TYR A 116 18.24 -13.26 -6.84
C TYR A 116 19.10 -13.97 -5.78
N GLY A 117 18.67 -15.13 -5.28
CA GLY A 117 19.45 -16.00 -4.39
C GLY A 117 18.81 -16.32 -3.05
N ALA A 118 17.59 -15.84 -2.78
CA ALA A 118 16.89 -16.19 -1.54
C ALA A 118 16.39 -17.65 -1.59
N PRO A 119 16.55 -18.45 -0.51
CA PRO A 119 15.95 -19.77 -0.44
C PRO A 119 14.42 -19.69 -0.60
N ARG A 120 13.86 -20.56 -1.45
CA ARG A 120 12.42 -20.64 -1.73
C ARG A 120 11.56 -20.72 -0.46
N ALA A 121 11.99 -21.49 0.52
CA ALA A 121 11.30 -21.60 1.81
C ALA A 121 11.18 -20.25 2.55
N ILE A 122 12.18 -19.37 2.43
CA ILE A 122 12.17 -18.05 3.05
C ILE A 122 11.32 -17.09 2.20
N ALA A 123 11.54 -17.03 0.88
CA ALA A 123 10.82 -16.12 -0.01
C ALA A 123 9.30 -16.38 -0.01
N SER A 124 8.90 -17.66 -0.10
CA SER A 124 7.50 -18.08 -0.11
C SER A 124 6.78 -17.90 1.23
N PHE A 125 7.51 -17.63 2.32
CA PHE A 125 6.93 -17.34 3.63
C PHE A 125 6.95 -15.83 3.94
N VAL A 126 8.14 -15.22 3.89
CA VAL A 126 8.35 -13.83 4.32
C VAL A 126 7.61 -12.84 3.42
N ILE A 127 7.59 -13.05 2.10
CA ILE A 127 6.97 -12.09 1.17
C ILE A 127 5.44 -12.10 1.32
N PRO A 128 4.72 -13.24 1.33
CA PRO A 128 3.27 -13.26 1.60
C PRO A 128 2.90 -12.74 2.99
N THR A 129 3.67 -13.08 4.02
CA THR A 129 3.44 -12.54 5.36
C THR A 129 3.63 -11.02 5.38
N GLY A 130 4.70 -10.51 4.75
CA GLY A 130 4.94 -9.08 4.62
C GLY A 130 3.84 -8.35 3.86
N TYR A 131 3.31 -8.93 2.77
CA TYR A 131 2.19 -8.36 2.03
C TYR A 131 0.96 -8.10 2.92
N SER A 132 0.61 -9.05 3.79
CA SER A 132 -0.57 -8.94 4.64
C SER A 132 -0.35 -8.11 5.91
N PHE A 133 0.86 -8.14 6.47
CA PHE A 133 1.14 -7.60 7.81
C PHE A 133 2.06 -6.37 7.82
N ASN A 134 2.76 -6.06 6.73
CA ASN A 134 3.71 -4.95 6.66
C ASN A 134 3.24 -3.86 5.70
N LEU A 135 2.16 -3.16 6.08
CA LEU A 135 1.52 -2.10 5.30
C LEU A 135 2.11 -0.71 5.61
N ASP A 136 3.44 -0.58 5.62
CA ASP A 136 4.15 0.64 6.04
C ASP A 136 3.67 1.91 5.33
N GLY A 137 3.45 1.83 4.01
CA GLY A 137 2.96 2.96 3.22
C GLY A 137 1.57 3.43 3.66
N SER A 138 0.66 2.49 3.93
CA SER A 138 -0.68 2.80 4.44
C SER A 138 -0.62 3.36 5.85
N THR A 139 0.22 2.80 6.72
CA THR A 139 0.40 3.29 8.10
C THR A 139 0.97 4.70 8.14
N LEU A 140 1.97 5.00 7.30
CA LEU A 140 2.52 6.35 7.14
C LEU A 140 1.45 7.34 6.68
N TYR A 141 0.71 6.99 5.61
CA TYR A 141 -0.38 7.82 5.10
C TYR A 141 -1.45 8.08 6.17
N GLN A 142 -1.94 7.03 6.83
CA GLN A 142 -2.99 7.12 7.84
C GLN A 142 -2.56 7.99 9.03
N SER A 143 -1.32 7.85 9.49
CA SER A 143 -0.79 8.64 10.60
C SER A 143 -0.73 10.13 10.27
N ILE A 144 -0.22 10.47 9.08
CA ILE A 144 -0.14 11.86 8.61
C ILE A 144 -1.55 12.42 8.36
N ALA A 145 -2.43 11.65 7.72
CA ALA A 145 -3.80 12.06 7.44
C ALA A 145 -4.61 12.30 8.73
N ALA A 146 -4.42 11.47 9.76
CA ALA A 146 -5.07 11.66 11.05
C ALA A 146 -4.67 12.99 11.70
N ILE A 147 -3.38 13.34 11.68
CA ILE A 147 -2.89 14.64 12.20
C ILE A 147 -3.36 15.80 11.33
N PHE A 148 -3.45 15.63 10.01
CA PHE A 148 -3.92 16.68 9.11
C PHE A 148 -5.39 17.06 9.35
N ILE A 149 -6.21 16.09 9.78
CA ILE A 149 -7.63 16.31 10.09
C ILE A 149 -7.83 16.91 11.49
N ALA A 150 -6.91 16.65 12.42
CA ALA A 150 -6.96 17.12 13.82
C ALA A 150 -6.74 18.63 13.93
#